data_AF-A0A3N5UNA0-F1
#
_entry.id   AF-A0A3N5UNA0-F1
#
_cell.length_a   1.000
_cell.length_b   1.000
_cell.length_c   1.000
_cell.angle_alpha   90.00
_cell.angle_beta   90.00
_cell.angle_gamma   90.00
#
_symmetry.space_group_name_H-M   'P 1'
#
loop_
_entity.id
_entity.type
_entity.pdbx_description
1 polymer ?
#
loop_
_entity_poly.entity_id
_entity_poly.type
_entity_poly.pdbx_seq_one_letter_code
_entity_poly.pdbx_strand_id
1 'polypeptide(L)'
;MNYRMEGRSFWTAIAPAVILTLILGPVLQARPDRAFSVTISPVTAAVGETKPYTITITNEGSGGGASANLGSATIQVPAGFTVVVPPALSVTTSPTKSWTAALNVAGTEILLCGDQGNDTFSGGDYVAVTFTATAPSTPGTCEWTTTLRKNTNWHGPTPALVGTQPVVTVQDDVTPPDPEGPASVCGAKFYDTDTDGVWEEGEPGIEGWKIHLVGDTINTYVFTDSDGEFCFPDLEAGSYVASEVFPLMPPTWVPTTETSFSTTVDDCEIDVGDFGNVCLGAGGGHTLGYWSNKNGHASMTTYGLSSALSALTDLNLVNGSGAPFVAANYAAFRTWLLSATATNMAYMLSTQLAAMKLNVLVEFVDGDALVYAPGVPGTNPAGFISVNALITAANTSLGADGYTPADDPNRSVQESIKNALDQANNNQNFVSPAPCLPIVY
;
A
#
# COMPACT_ATOMS: atom_id res chain seq x y z
N MET A 1 -52.99 -53.43 -0.30
CA MET A 1 -52.58 -54.61 -1.09
C MET A 1 -51.05 -54.60 -1.09
N ASN A 2 -50.35 -55.24 -0.15
CA ASN A 2 -50.01 -56.68 -0.04
C ASN A 2 -49.30 -57.26 -1.27
N TYR A 3 -47.97 -57.50 -1.16
CA TYR A 3 -47.23 -58.79 -1.21
C TYR A 3 -45.74 -58.52 -1.57
N ARG A 4 -44.73 -58.73 -0.71
CA ARG A 4 -44.04 -59.97 -0.21
C ARG A 4 -43.12 -60.63 -1.26
N MET A 5 -41.79 -60.61 -1.00
CA MET A 5 -40.88 -61.72 -0.55
C MET A 5 -40.36 -62.57 -1.75
N GLU A 6 -39.16 -63.15 -1.83
CA GLU A 6 -38.15 -63.79 -0.93
C GLU A 6 -36.77 -63.65 -1.64
N GLY A 7 -35.57 -63.73 -1.07
CA GLY A 7 -35.00 -64.60 -0.03
C GLY A 7 -33.83 -65.43 -0.62
N ARG A 8 -32.70 -65.53 0.09
CA ARG A 8 -31.93 -66.79 0.27
C ARG A 8 -30.70 -66.60 1.18
N SER A 9 -30.70 -67.42 2.23
CA SER A 9 -29.71 -67.69 3.27
C SER A 9 -28.76 -68.82 2.89
N PHE A 10 -27.56 -68.87 3.47
CA PHE A 10 -26.89 -70.12 3.86
C PHE A 10 -26.13 -69.96 5.19
N TRP A 11 -25.98 -71.07 5.89
CA TRP A 11 -25.92 -71.28 7.34
C TRP A 11 -24.51 -71.70 7.85
N THR A 12 -24.16 -71.31 9.10
CA THR A 12 -23.39 -71.97 10.23
C THR A 12 -22.23 -72.96 9.96
N ALA A 13 -21.25 -73.25 10.82
CA ALA A 13 -20.77 -72.92 12.19
C ALA A 13 -19.33 -73.56 12.29
N ILE A 14 -18.44 -73.33 13.26
CA ILE A 14 -18.35 -73.92 14.63
C ILE A 14 -17.04 -73.39 15.27
N ALA A 15 -17.07 -73.09 16.58
CA ALA A 15 -15.97 -72.63 17.44
C ALA A 15 -14.95 -73.74 17.85
N PRO A 16 -13.88 -73.41 18.60
CA PRO A 16 -14.01 -73.51 20.06
C PRO A 16 -13.31 -72.41 20.87
N ALA A 17 -13.79 -72.26 22.10
CA ALA A 17 -13.38 -71.32 23.14
C ALA A 17 -12.34 -71.91 24.10
N VAL A 18 -11.48 -71.06 24.70
CA VAL A 18 -10.91 -71.16 26.06
C VAL A 18 -10.53 -69.73 26.51
N ILE A 19 -11.36 -69.01 27.25
CA ILE A 19 -11.37 -68.80 28.73
C ILE A 19 -10.05 -68.27 29.33
N LEU A 20 -10.05 -67.00 29.76
CA LEU A 20 -9.52 -66.63 31.08
C LEU A 20 -10.21 -65.35 31.63
N THR A 21 -10.78 -65.52 32.81
CA THR A 21 -11.56 -64.57 33.61
C THR A 21 -10.67 -63.59 34.36
N LEU A 22 -11.05 -62.31 34.47
CA LEU A 22 -10.92 -61.58 35.73
C LEU A 22 -11.85 -60.35 35.78
N ILE A 23 -12.81 -60.44 36.68
CA ILE A 23 -13.70 -59.36 37.11
C ILE A 23 -12.88 -58.44 38.01
N LEU A 24 -12.72 -57.18 37.61
CA LEU A 24 -12.45 -56.06 38.51
C LEU A 24 -13.58 -55.04 38.27
N GLY A 25 -14.20 -54.61 39.37
CA GLY A 25 -15.42 -53.79 39.39
C GLY A 25 -15.25 -52.40 38.76
N PRO A 26 -16.29 -51.55 38.81
CA PRO A 26 -16.18 -50.20 38.30
C PRO A 26 -15.02 -49.52 39.01
N VAL A 27 -13.99 -49.12 38.27
CA VAL A 27 -13.10 -48.07 38.73
C VAL A 27 -14.03 -46.91 39.04
N LEU A 28 -14.13 -46.55 40.32
CA LEU A 28 -14.66 -45.27 40.74
C LEU A 28 -13.86 -44.22 39.96
N GLN A 29 -14.38 -43.77 38.83
CA GLN A 29 -13.99 -42.49 38.27
C GLN A 29 -14.44 -41.49 39.33
N ALA A 30 -13.49 -40.94 40.08
CA ALA A 30 -13.79 -39.89 41.04
C ALA A 30 -14.60 -38.82 40.29
N ARG A 31 -15.84 -38.55 40.75
CA ARG A 31 -16.68 -37.50 40.17
C ARG A 31 -15.86 -36.20 40.11
N PRO A 32 -15.60 -35.58 38.94
CA PRO A 32 -14.72 -34.42 38.85
C PRO A 32 -15.34 -33.12 39.38
N ASP A 33 -16.57 -33.17 39.89
CA ASP A 33 -17.49 -32.03 40.03
C ASP A 33 -17.04 -30.91 40.99
N ARG A 34 -15.82 -30.96 41.59
CA ARG A 34 -15.30 -30.00 42.58
C ARG A 34 -13.79 -29.80 42.50
N ALA A 35 -13.27 -29.51 41.32
CA ALA A 35 -11.84 -29.31 41.12
C ALA A 35 -11.57 -27.95 40.47
N PHE A 36 -10.46 -27.32 40.83
CA PHE A 36 -10.05 -26.02 40.31
C PHE A 36 -8.99 -26.19 39.23
N SER A 37 -9.01 -25.35 38.19
CA SER A 37 -7.87 -25.16 37.30
C SER A 37 -7.13 -23.89 37.68
N VAL A 38 -5.86 -23.79 37.27
CA VAL A 38 -5.08 -22.56 37.41
C VAL A 38 -4.40 -22.27 36.08
N THR A 39 -4.60 -21.06 35.56
CA THR A 39 -3.99 -20.60 34.30
C THR A 39 -3.23 -19.30 34.53
N ILE A 40 -2.25 -19.02 33.67
CA ILE A 40 -1.55 -17.73 33.61
C ILE A 40 -1.63 -17.16 32.19
N SER A 41 -1.72 -15.84 32.08
CA SER A 41 -1.59 -15.12 30.80
C SER A 41 -0.79 -13.84 31.01
N PRO A 42 0.17 -13.50 30.12
CA PRO A 42 0.65 -14.32 29.00
C PRO A 42 1.46 -15.55 29.47
N VAL A 43 1.61 -16.54 28.59
CA VAL A 43 2.39 -17.78 28.85
C VAL A 43 3.83 -17.73 28.33
N THR A 44 4.25 -16.61 27.75
CA THR A 44 5.60 -16.39 27.22
C THR A 44 6.17 -15.04 27.66
N ALA A 45 7.50 -14.93 27.76
CA ALA A 45 8.21 -13.69 28.03
C ALA A 45 9.61 -13.69 27.42
N ALA A 46 10.12 -12.52 27.01
CA ALA A 46 11.53 -12.38 26.65
C ALA A 46 12.40 -12.32 27.92
N VAL A 47 13.66 -12.73 27.80
CA VAL A 47 14.66 -12.63 28.87
C VAL A 47 14.74 -11.19 29.40
N GLY A 48 14.51 -11.01 30.71
CA GLY A 48 14.50 -9.70 31.36
C GLY A 48 13.28 -8.80 31.08
N GLU A 49 12.29 -9.25 30.33
CA GLU A 49 11.08 -8.46 30.00
C GLU A 49 10.24 -8.18 31.24
N THR A 50 9.75 -6.94 31.38
CA THR A 50 8.83 -6.54 32.47
C THR A 50 7.44 -6.27 31.90
N LYS A 51 6.44 -7.07 32.29
CA LYS A 51 5.06 -6.96 31.77
C LYS A 51 4.00 -7.46 32.76
N PRO A 52 2.71 -7.14 32.55
CA PRO A 52 1.63 -7.66 33.38
C PRO A 52 1.36 -9.15 33.11
N TYR A 53 1.09 -9.89 34.18
CA TYR A 53 0.62 -11.27 34.18
C TYR A 53 -0.68 -11.37 34.97
N THR A 54 -1.57 -12.26 34.56
CA THR A 54 -2.81 -12.58 35.25
C THR A 54 -2.86 -14.07 35.54
N ILE A 55 -2.93 -14.45 36.82
CA ILE A 55 -3.20 -15.82 37.24
C ILE A 55 -4.67 -15.94 37.58
N THR A 56 -5.36 -16.90 36.97
CA THR A 56 -6.79 -17.16 37.16
C THR A 56 -6.99 -18.55 37.75
N ILE A 57 -7.77 -18.64 38.83
CA ILE A 57 -8.17 -19.87 39.49
C ILE A 57 -9.66 -20.06 39.25
N THR A 58 -10.03 -21.09 38.48
CA THR A 58 -11.41 -21.33 38.02
C THR A 58 -11.94 -22.63 38.61
N ASN A 59 -13.20 -22.64 39.07
CA ASN A 59 -13.86 -23.89 39.44
C ASN A 59 -14.40 -24.60 38.19
N GLU A 60 -13.87 -25.79 37.89
CA GLU A 60 -14.20 -26.58 36.70
C GLU A 60 -15.43 -27.50 36.88
N GLY A 61 -16.09 -27.45 38.04
CA GLY A 61 -17.27 -28.29 38.27
C GLY A 61 -18.40 -28.00 37.28
N SER A 62 -19.10 -29.03 36.80
CA SER A 62 -20.27 -28.89 35.91
C SER A 62 -21.55 -29.43 36.56
N GLY A 63 -22.67 -28.69 36.42
CA GLY A 63 -24.00 -29.09 36.90
C GLY A 63 -24.43 -28.55 38.28
N GLY A 64 -25.68 -28.82 38.68
CA GLY A 64 -26.38 -28.24 39.86
C GLY A 64 -25.86 -28.63 41.27
N GLY A 65 -24.62 -29.12 41.38
CA GLY A 65 -23.93 -29.44 42.63
C GLY A 65 -22.42 -29.15 42.60
N ALA A 66 -21.98 -28.39 41.58
CA ALA A 66 -20.59 -28.12 41.25
C ALA A 66 -19.91 -27.05 42.10
N SER A 67 -20.56 -26.56 43.15
CA SER A 67 -19.99 -25.50 43.98
C SER A 67 -18.84 -26.01 44.86
N ALA A 68 -17.72 -25.29 44.86
CA ALA A 68 -16.54 -25.60 45.65
C ALA A 68 -16.10 -24.38 46.47
N ASN A 69 -15.64 -24.63 47.71
CA ASN A 69 -15.15 -23.57 48.56
C ASN A 69 -13.67 -23.30 48.30
N LEU A 70 -13.32 -22.02 48.23
CA LEU A 70 -11.95 -21.53 48.20
C LEU A 70 -11.86 -20.33 49.16
N GLY A 71 -10.87 -20.34 50.04
CA GLY A 71 -10.68 -19.29 51.05
C GLY A 71 -9.35 -18.56 50.88
N SER A 72 -8.32 -19.23 50.39
CA SER A 72 -7.06 -18.59 50.06
C SER A 72 -6.27 -19.34 48.98
N ALA A 73 -5.34 -18.62 48.36
CA ALA A 73 -4.36 -19.18 47.44
C ALA A 73 -2.98 -18.58 47.70
N THR A 74 -1.93 -19.40 47.55
CA THR A 74 -0.53 -18.97 47.58
C THR A 74 0.08 -19.30 46.24
N ILE A 75 0.58 -18.29 45.54
CA ILE A 75 1.27 -18.42 44.27
C ILE A 75 2.76 -18.20 44.53
N GLN A 76 3.59 -19.21 44.23
CA GLN A 76 5.03 -19.09 44.31
C GLN A 76 5.56 -18.31 43.10
N VAL A 77 6.32 -17.25 43.34
CA VAL A 77 7.07 -16.54 42.29
C VAL A 77 8.26 -17.42 41.91
N PRO A 78 8.37 -17.89 40.65
CA PRO A 78 9.45 -18.78 40.24
C PRO A 78 10.83 -18.12 40.38
N ALA A 79 11.87 -18.92 40.61
CA ALA A 79 13.23 -18.41 40.68
C ALA A 79 13.61 -17.60 39.43
N GLY A 80 14.14 -16.40 39.64
CA GLY A 80 14.52 -15.46 38.57
C GLY A 80 13.43 -14.47 38.17
N PHE A 81 12.15 -14.76 38.43
CA PHE A 81 11.10 -13.76 38.31
C PHE A 81 11.16 -12.76 39.48
N THR A 82 10.88 -11.50 39.20
CA THR A 82 10.78 -10.44 40.22
C THR A 82 9.47 -9.66 40.04
N VAL A 83 8.58 -9.70 41.03
CA VAL A 83 7.37 -8.87 41.01
C VAL A 83 7.75 -7.41 41.30
N VAL A 84 7.26 -6.48 40.49
CA VAL A 84 7.59 -5.04 40.61
C VAL A 84 7.06 -4.49 41.94
N VAL A 85 7.86 -3.66 42.63
CA VAL A 85 7.54 -3.05 43.93
C VAL A 85 7.48 -1.51 43.79
N PRO A 86 6.42 -0.82 44.27
CA PRO A 86 5.25 -1.37 44.97
C PRO A 86 4.35 -2.19 44.03
N PRO A 87 3.79 -3.32 44.51
CA PRO A 87 3.06 -4.22 43.63
C PRO A 87 1.68 -3.64 43.30
N ALA A 88 1.42 -3.41 42.02
CA ALA A 88 0.10 -3.04 41.51
C ALA A 88 -0.78 -4.30 41.38
N LEU A 89 -1.17 -4.90 42.51
CA LEU A 89 -2.03 -6.08 42.52
C LEU A 89 -3.48 -5.67 42.35
N SER A 90 -4.16 -6.22 41.36
CA SER A 90 -5.61 -6.11 41.22
C SER A 90 -6.25 -7.49 41.24
N VAL A 91 -7.37 -7.62 41.95
CA VAL A 91 -8.12 -8.88 42.06
C VAL A 91 -9.47 -8.72 41.39
N THR A 92 -9.84 -9.69 40.57
CA THR A 92 -11.18 -9.78 39.96
C THR A 92 -11.78 -11.15 40.27
N THR A 93 -13.09 -11.19 40.45
CA THR A 93 -13.83 -12.40 40.80
C THR A 93 -15.14 -12.48 40.02
N SER A 94 -15.56 -13.69 39.67
CA SER A 94 -16.89 -13.98 39.16
C SER A 94 -17.51 -15.10 40.02
N PRO A 95 -18.69 -14.89 40.64
CA PRO A 95 -19.39 -13.62 40.81
C PRO A 95 -18.54 -12.63 41.62
N THR A 96 -18.97 -11.37 41.70
CA THR A 96 -18.24 -10.36 42.48
C THR A 96 -18.17 -10.75 43.97
N LYS A 97 -16.97 -11.12 44.40
CA LYS A 97 -16.55 -11.45 45.77
C LYS A 97 -15.38 -10.57 46.19
N SER A 98 -15.31 -10.22 47.47
CA SER A 98 -14.22 -9.40 48.03
C SER A 98 -13.02 -10.26 48.40
N TRP A 99 -11.91 -10.03 47.71
CA TRP A 99 -10.66 -10.73 47.88
C TRP A 99 -9.50 -9.73 47.87
N THR A 100 -8.53 -9.96 48.75
CA THR A 100 -7.30 -9.17 48.83
C THR A 100 -6.12 -9.98 48.29
N ALA A 101 -5.21 -9.30 47.58
CA ALA A 101 -3.92 -9.84 47.20
C ALA A 101 -2.78 -9.03 47.84
N ALA A 102 -1.73 -9.72 48.28
CA ALA A 102 -0.52 -9.11 48.82
C ALA A 102 0.73 -9.87 48.37
N LEU A 103 1.82 -9.16 48.11
CA LEU A 103 3.14 -9.75 47.94
C LEU A 103 3.77 -9.94 49.33
N ASN A 104 4.32 -11.11 49.62
CA ASN A 104 5.02 -11.33 50.89
C ASN A 104 6.27 -10.44 51.00
N VAL A 105 6.80 -10.27 52.21
CA VAL A 105 7.96 -9.39 52.46
C VAL A 105 9.22 -9.80 51.71
N ALA A 106 9.34 -11.08 51.34
CA ALA A 106 10.48 -11.62 50.61
C ALA A 106 10.34 -11.44 49.07
N GLY A 107 9.16 -11.04 48.58
CA GLY A 107 8.88 -10.96 47.14
C GLY A 107 8.71 -12.32 46.45
N THR A 108 8.64 -13.41 47.20
CA THR A 108 8.65 -14.79 46.68
C THR A 108 7.25 -15.40 46.56
N GLU A 109 6.23 -14.78 47.15
CA GLU A 109 4.87 -15.33 47.14
C GLU A 109 3.82 -14.23 46.98
N ILE A 110 2.85 -14.46 46.10
CA ILE A 110 1.61 -13.68 46.04
C ILE A 110 0.54 -14.44 46.84
N LEU A 111 -0.03 -13.76 47.82
CA LEU A 111 -1.00 -14.29 48.76
C LEU A 111 -2.38 -13.72 48.43
N LEU A 112 -3.32 -14.57 48.06
CA LEU A 112 -4.74 -14.21 47.87
C LEU A 112 -5.56 -14.74 49.03
N CYS A 113 -6.50 -13.94 49.52
CA CYS A 113 -7.42 -14.32 50.59
C CYS A 113 -8.79 -13.68 50.42
N GLY A 114 -9.86 -14.44 50.70
CA GLY A 114 -11.22 -13.91 50.76
C GLY A 114 -11.44 -13.07 52.02
N ASP A 115 -12.07 -11.90 51.87
CA ASP A 115 -12.17 -10.90 52.94
C ASP A 115 -13.27 -11.21 53.97
N GLN A 116 -14.28 -12.00 53.58
CA GLN A 116 -15.48 -12.28 54.40
C GLN A 116 -15.61 -13.76 54.81
N GLY A 117 -14.54 -14.55 54.66
CA GLY A 117 -14.53 -15.97 54.94
C GLY A 117 -14.42 -16.83 53.68
N ASN A 118 -14.72 -18.12 53.82
CA ASN A 118 -14.57 -19.08 52.74
C ASN A 118 -15.66 -18.86 51.69
N ASP A 119 -15.28 -18.43 50.49
CA ASP A 119 -16.23 -18.20 49.40
C ASP A 119 -16.57 -19.50 48.68
N THR A 120 -17.83 -19.59 48.25
CA THR A 120 -18.33 -20.69 47.42
C THR A 120 -18.37 -20.23 45.97
N PHE A 121 -17.60 -20.90 45.11
CA PHE A 121 -17.52 -20.69 43.66
C PHE A 121 -18.35 -21.78 42.97
N SER A 122 -19.28 -21.42 42.09
CA SER A 122 -20.01 -22.34 41.21
C SER A 122 -19.15 -22.76 40.02
N GLY A 123 -19.65 -23.67 39.18
CA GLY A 123 -18.95 -24.02 37.94
C GLY A 123 -18.73 -22.81 37.04
N GLY A 124 -17.48 -22.58 36.62
CA GLY A 124 -17.06 -21.42 35.81
C GLY A 124 -16.75 -20.14 36.59
N ASP A 125 -17.06 -20.11 37.89
CA ASP A 125 -16.70 -18.99 38.78
C ASP A 125 -15.19 -19.00 39.02
N TYR A 126 -14.59 -17.81 39.15
CA TYR A 126 -13.14 -17.64 39.22
C TYR A 126 -12.71 -16.53 40.17
N VAL A 127 -11.44 -16.59 40.58
CA VAL A 127 -10.67 -15.48 41.15
C VAL A 127 -9.39 -15.30 40.33
N ALA A 128 -9.10 -14.08 39.92
CA ALA A 128 -7.90 -13.73 39.16
C ALA A 128 -7.14 -12.59 39.82
N VAL A 129 -5.81 -12.70 39.83
CA VAL A 129 -4.90 -11.62 40.26
C VAL A 129 -4.05 -11.18 39.09
N THR A 130 -4.00 -9.86 38.85
CA THR A 130 -3.09 -9.25 37.88
C THR A 130 -1.95 -8.53 38.61
N PHE A 131 -0.74 -8.69 38.12
CA PHE A 131 0.48 -8.11 38.68
C PHE A 131 1.54 -7.90 37.60
N THR A 132 2.50 -7.00 37.81
CA THR A 132 3.63 -6.81 36.89
C THR A 132 4.87 -7.52 37.43
N ALA A 133 5.55 -8.29 36.57
CA ALA A 133 6.79 -8.97 36.94
C ALA A 133 7.84 -8.88 35.82
N THR A 134 9.11 -8.90 36.22
CA THR A 134 10.28 -8.99 35.36
C THR A 134 10.70 -10.45 35.23
N ALA A 135 10.91 -10.92 34.00
CA ALA A 135 11.34 -12.28 33.69
C ALA A 135 12.82 -12.54 34.04
N PRO A 136 13.22 -13.81 34.28
CA PRO A 136 14.61 -14.22 34.49
C PRO A 136 15.57 -13.75 33.39
N SER A 137 16.85 -13.64 33.74
CA SER A 137 17.93 -13.29 32.81
C SER A 137 18.42 -14.47 31.96
N THR A 138 17.77 -15.62 32.02
CA THR A 138 18.14 -16.85 31.31
C THR A 138 16.88 -17.52 30.75
N PRO A 139 16.90 -18.06 29.53
CA PRO A 139 15.77 -18.80 28.97
C PRO A 139 15.42 -20.03 29.78
N GLY A 140 14.15 -20.43 29.72
CA GLY A 140 13.66 -21.64 30.34
C GLY A 140 12.17 -21.59 30.62
N THR A 141 11.62 -22.71 31.06
CA THR A 141 10.22 -22.80 31.50
C THR A 141 10.14 -22.64 33.01
N CYS A 142 9.33 -21.69 33.48
CA CYS A 142 9.12 -21.40 34.88
C CYS A 142 7.68 -21.76 35.28
N GLU A 143 7.53 -22.73 36.19
CA GLU A 143 6.22 -23.12 36.73
C GLU A 143 5.80 -22.19 37.88
N TRP A 144 4.61 -21.59 37.76
CA TRP A 144 3.99 -20.73 38.77
C TRP A 144 3.13 -21.58 39.71
N THR A 145 3.79 -22.32 40.61
CA THR A 145 3.13 -23.25 41.51
C THR A 145 2.12 -22.54 42.41
N THR A 146 0.85 -22.90 42.28
CA THR A 146 -0.27 -22.34 43.02
C THR A 146 -0.84 -23.38 43.99
N THR A 147 -0.88 -23.01 45.28
CA THR A 147 -1.44 -23.83 46.35
C THR A 147 -2.77 -23.25 46.81
N LEU A 148 -3.84 -24.04 46.72
CA LEU A 148 -5.19 -23.65 47.11
C LEU A 148 -5.54 -24.14 48.52
N ARG A 149 -6.33 -23.36 49.26
CA ARG A 149 -6.86 -23.72 50.58
C ARG A 149 -8.32 -23.36 50.68
N LYS A 150 -9.12 -24.27 51.26
CA LYS A 150 -10.54 -24.02 51.51
C LYS A 150 -10.80 -22.92 52.54
N ASN A 151 -9.83 -22.64 53.43
CA ASN A 151 -9.98 -21.65 54.48
C ASN A 151 -9.16 -20.38 54.21
N THR A 152 -9.65 -19.23 54.68
CA THR A 152 -8.99 -17.93 54.56
C THR A 152 -7.70 -17.79 55.37
N ASN A 153 -7.45 -18.66 56.34
CA ASN A 153 -6.23 -18.65 57.15
C ASN A 153 -5.08 -19.49 56.55
N TRP A 154 -5.09 -19.77 55.24
CA TRP A 154 -4.09 -20.60 54.54
C TRP A 154 -3.92 -22.02 55.10
N HIS A 155 -4.91 -22.50 55.86
CA HIS A 155 -4.98 -23.85 56.39
C HIS A 155 -6.17 -24.65 55.82
N GLY A 156 -6.30 -25.90 56.25
CA GLY A 156 -7.40 -26.78 55.86
C GLY A 156 -7.13 -27.58 54.59
N PRO A 157 -8.14 -28.33 54.10
CA PRO A 157 -7.99 -29.24 52.97
C PRO A 157 -7.61 -28.48 51.69
N THR A 158 -6.69 -29.05 50.91
CA THR A 158 -6.32 -28.56 49.57
C THR A 158 -7.40 -29.01 48.58
N PRO A 159 -8.08 -28.07 47.89
CA PRO A 159 -8.92 -28.42 46.74
C PRO A 159 -8.12 -29.18 45.68
N ALA A 160 -8.76 -30.13 45.00
CA ALA A 160 -8.12 -30.84 43.90
C ALA A 160 -7.87 -29.87 42.74
N LEU A 161 -6.69 -29.96 42.13
CA LEU A 161 -6.37 -29.27 40.88
C LEU A 161 -6.67 -30.18 39.69
N VAL A 162 -7.28 -29.61 38.65
CA VAL A 162 -7.38 -30.23 37.32
C VAL A 162 -6.26 -29.68 36.46
N GLY A 163 -5.56 -30.55 35.75
CA GLY A 163 -4.46 -30.16 34.87
C GLY A 163 -3.14 -29.93 35.62
N THR A 164 -2.21 -29.28 34.93
CA THR A 164 -0.89 -28.90 35.46
C THR A 164 -0.91 -27.50 36.03
N GLN A 165 0.11 -27.15 36.82
CA GLN A 165 0.34 -25.76 37.21
C GLN A 165 0.63 -24.90 35.96
N PRO A 166 0.34 -23.60 36.01
CA PRO A 166 0.64 -22.69 34.91
C PRO A 166 2.15 -22.54 34.72
N VAL A 167 2.59 -22.48 33.47
CA VAL A 167 4.00 -22.32 33.09
C VAL A 167 4.15 -21.07 32.22
N VAL A 168 5.20 -20.28 32.48
CA VAL A 168 5.66 -19.23 31.57
C VAL A 168 6.96 -19.69 30.92
N THR A 169 7.02 -19.63 29.59
CA THR A 169 8.25 -19.92 28.84
C THR A 169 9.00 -18.61 28.60
N VAL A 170 10.20 -18.52 29.17
CA VAL A 170 11.13 -17.41 28.99
C VAL A 170 12.05 -17.76 27.82
N GLN A 171 12.10 -16.91 26.81
CA GLN A 171 12.89 -17.11 25.61
C GLN A 171 13.93 -15.98 25.50
N ASP A 172 15.12 -16.28 24.97
CA ASP A 172 16.06 -15.24 24.57
C ASP A 172 15.37 -14.28 23.60
N ASP A 173 15.82 -13.03 23.55
CA ASP A 173 15.43 -12.06 22.52
C ASP A 173 16.03 -12.47 21.15
N VAL A 174 15.72 -13.69 20.74
CA VAL A 174 15.63 -14.09 19.36
C VAL A 174 14.15 -13.96 19.06
N THR A 175 13.76 -12.84 18.47
CA THR A 175 12.65 -12.87 17.51
C THR A 175 12.89 -14.13 16.68
N PRO A 176 12.02 -15.16 16.75
CA PRO A 176 12.12 -16.25 15.79
C PRO A 176 12.11 -15.60 14.40
N PRO A 177 12.84 -16.11 13.39
CA PRO A 177 12.31 -15.92 12.05
C PRO A 177 10.90 -16.50 12.10
N ASP A 178 9.91 -15.61 12.07
CA ASP A 178 8.55 -16.00 11.71
C ASP A 178 8.68 -16.75 10.37
N PRO A 179 7.95 -17.85 10.14
CA PRO A 179 8.11 -18.59 8.89
C PRO A 179 7.66 -17.65 7.76
N GLU A 180 8.66 -17.07 7.09
CA GLU A 180 8.58 -16.16 5.96
C GLU A 180 7.42 -16.58 5.04
N GLY A 181 6.35 -15.78 5.07
CA GLY A 181 5.76 -15.44 3.79
C GLY A 181 6.83 -14.65 3.05
N PRO A 182 7.20 -15.03 1.82
CA PRO A 182 8.12 -14.23 1.04
C PRO A 182 7.66 -12.77 1.00
N ALA A 183 8.51 -11.83 1.42
CA ALA A 183 8.19 -10.42 1.25
C ALA A 183 8.13 -10.09 -0.25
N SER A 184 7.31 -9.11 -0.61
CA SER A 184 7.12 -8.71 -1.99
C SER A 184 7.28 -7.21 -2.15
N VAL A 185 7.79 -6.81 -3.32
CA VAL A 185 7.78 -5.41 -3.76
C VAL A 185 6.80 -5.34 -4.92
N CYS A 186 5.69 -4.65 -4.69
CA CYS A 186 4.60 -4.48 -5.66
C CYS A 186 4.42 -3.00 -6.01
N GLY A 187 3.66 -2.73 -7.05
CA GLY A 187 3.27 -1.38 -7.47
C GLY A 187 2.52 -1.47 -8.80
N ALA A 188 2.25 -0.34 -9.41
CA ALA A 188 1.57 -0.32 -10.71
C ALA A 188 2.21 0.59 -11.75
N LYS A 189 1.79 0.38 -13.00
CA LYS A 189 2.07 1.23 -14.15
C LYS A 189 0.74 1.72 -14.71
N PHE A 190 0.58 3.02 -14.84
CA PHE A 190 -0.65 3.62 -15.35
C PHE A 190 -0.40 4.64 -16.46
N TYR A 191 -1.46 4.90 -17.22
CA TYR A 191 -1.49 5.88 -18.29
C TYR A 191 -2.10 7.18 -17.79
N ASP A 192 -1.22 8.11 -17.45
CA ASP A 192 -1.54 9.39 -16.83
C ASP A 192 -2.09 10.37 -17.89
N THR A 193 -3.39 10.37 -18.11
CA THR A 193 -3.99 10.97 -19.30
C THR A 193 -3.98 12.49 -19.24
N ASP A 194 -3.97 13.06 -18.04
CA ASP A 194 -3.93 14.51 -17.82
C ASP A 194 -2.56 15.04 -17.37
N THR A 195 -1.58 14.15 -17.22
CA THR A 195 -0.16 14.39 -16.98
C THR A 195 0.16 14.99 -15.60
N ASP A 196 -0.69 14.75 -14.61
CA ASP A 196 -0.55 15.33 -13.27
C ASP A 196 0.31 14.50 -12.29
N GLY A 197 0.62 13.26 -12.67
CA GLY A 197 1.45 12.32 -11.92
C GLY A 197 0.71 11.53 -10.85
N VAL A 198 -0.62 11.55 -10.83
CA VAL A 198 -1.47 10.83 -9.87
C VAL A 198 -2.29 9.79 -10.63
N TRP A 199 -2.40 8.56 -10.10
CA TRP A 199 -3.26 7.56 -10.72
C TRP A 199 -4.70 7.69 -10.26
N GLU A 200 -5.61 7.94 -11.18
CA GLU A 200 -6.98 8.36 -10.87
C GLU A 200 -8.08 7.57 -11.58
N GLU A 201 -9.32 7.78 -11.13
CA GLU A 201 -10.48 7.09 -11.72
C GLU A 201 -10.64 7.48 -13.20
N GLY A 202 -10.54 6.49 -14.07
CA GLY A 202 -10.65 6.66 -15.53
C GLY A 202 -9.31 6.48 -16.26
N GLU A 203 -8.21 6.44 -15.53
CA GLU A 203 -6.89 6.21 -16.08
C GLU A 203 -6.54 4.71 -16.11
N PRO A 204 -6.21 4.14 -17.29
CA PRO A 204 -5.98 2.72 -17.40
C PRO A 204 -4.58 2.34 -16.92
N GLY A 205 -4.47 1.17 -16.30
CA GLY A 205 -3.20 0.47 -16.15
C GLY A 205 -2.56 0.16 -17.51
N ILE A 206 -1.23 0.08 -17.56
CA ILE A 206 -0.48 -0.27 -18.77
C ILE A 206 0.04 -1.69 -18.65
N GLU A 207 -0.54 -2.60 -19.42
CA GLU A 207 -0.09 -3.99 -19.53
C GLU A 207 1.24 -4.14 -20.27
N GLY A 208 2.07 -5.09 -19.81
CA GLY A 208 3.29 -5.50 -20.51
C GLY A 208 4.44 -4.50 -20.40
N TRP A 209 4.39 -3.58 -19.44
CA TRP A 209 5.49 -2.68 -19.12
C TRP A 209 6.53 -3.41 -18.28
N LYS A 210 7.79 -3.30 -18.68
CA LYS A 210 8.92 -3.98 -18.04
C LYS A 210 9.43 -3.18 -16.85
N ILE A 211 9.44 -3.80 -15.67
CA ILE A 211 10.00 -3.25 -14.44
C ILE A 211 11.27 -4.03 -14.07
N HIS A 212 12.30 -3.32 -13.64
CA HIS A 212 13.59 -3.83 -13.22
C HIS A 212 13.75 -3.67 -11.71
N LEU A 213 14.03 -4.75 -10.99
CA LEU A 213 14.36 -4.71 -9.56
C LEU A 213 15.84 -5.04 -9.36
N VAL A 214 16.53 -4.18 -8.61
CA VAL A 214 17.92 -4.37 -8.18
C VAL A 214 17.99 -4.33 -6.66
N GLY A 215 18.68 -5.31 -6.08
CA GLY A 215 19.07 -5.36 -4.68
C GLY A 215 20.50 -5.92 -4.56
N ASP A 216 20.94 -6.25 -3.35
CA ASP A 216 22.33 -6.70 -3.12
C ASP A 216 22.67 -8.01 -3.86
N THR A 217 21.73 -8.95 -3.88
CA THR A 217 21.89 -10.29 -4.48
C THR A 217 20.97 -10.54 -5.68
N ILE A 218 20.02 -9.64 -5.95
CA ILE A 218 18.99 -9.80 -6.98
C ILE A 218 19.13 -8.74 -8.08
N ASN A 219 18.86 -9.16 -9.32
CA ASN A 219 18.78 -8.32 -10.50
C ASN A 219 17.84 -9.01 -11.49
N THR A 220 16.57 -8.64 -11.46
CA THR A 220 15.50 -9.37 -12.19
C THR A 220 14.46 -8.44 -12.77
N TYR A 221 13.62 -8.95 -13.66
CA TYR A 221 12.57 -8.19 -14.33
C TYR A 221 11.22 -8.89 -14.21
N VAL A 222 10.16 -8.09 -14.14
CA VAL A 222 8.77 -8.53 -14.33
C VAL A 222 8.10 -7.64 -15.38
N PHE A 223 6.96 -8.09 -15.87
CA PHE A 223 6.08 -7.29 -16.71
C PHE A 223 4.78 -7.05 -15.95
N THR A 224 4.21 -5.86 -16.12
CA THR A 224 2.90 -5.53 -15.58
C THR A 224 1.80 -6.36 -16.25
N ASP A 225 0.77 -6.68 -15.49
CA ASP A 225 -0.38 -7.46 -15.96
C ASP A 225 -1.46 -6.60 -16.63
N SER A 226 -2.63 -7.17 -16.91
CA SER A 226 -3.73 -6.49 -17.60
C SER A 226 -4.30 -5.29 -16.85
N ASP A 227 -4.12 -5.24 -15.53
CA ASP A 227 -4.58 -4.15 -14.68
C ASP A 227 -3.44 -3.12 -14.45
N GLY A 228 -2.26 -3.36 -15.02
CA GLY A 228 -1.08 -2.52 -14.89
C GLY A 228 -0.26 -2.82 -13.63
N GLU A 229 -0.63 -3.83 -12.85
CA GLU A 229 0.01 -4.18 -11.59
C GLU A 229 1.25 -5.05 -11.83
N PHE A 230 2.25 -4.94 -10.96
CA PHE A 230 3.39 -5.84 -10.92
C PHE A 230 3.78 -6.19 -9.50
N CYS A 231 4.36 -7.37 -9.31
CA CYS A 231 4.91 -7.81 -8.04
C CYS A 231 6.19 -8.63 -8.24
N PHE A 232 7.19 -8.36 -7.42
CA PHE A 232 8.35 -9.21 -7.21
C PHE A 232 8.16 -10.00 -5.91
N PRO A 233 7.77 -11.28 -5.97
CA PRO A 233 7.64 -12.12 -4.78
C PRO A 233 9.01 -12.64 -4.32
N ASP A 234 9.01 -13.29 -3.16
CA ASP A 234 10.15 -14.08 -2.65
C ASP A 234 11.42 -13.26 -2.41
N LEU A 235 11.26 -12.05 -1.87
CA LEU A 235 12.36 -11.15 -1.53
C LEU A 235 12.83 -11.36 -0.09
N GLU A 236 14.14 -11.48 0.08
CA GLU A 236 14.80 -11.43 1.39
C GLU A 236 14.74 -10.00 1.95
N ALA A 237 14.79 -9.86 3.27
CA ALA A 237 14.89 -8.53 3.88
C ALA A 237 16.14 -7.79 3.36
N GLY A 238 15.98 -6.53 2.95
CA GLY A 238 17.04 -5.78 2.30
C GLY A 238 16.57 -4.49 1.62
N SER A 239 17.53 -3.77 1.02
CA SER A 239 17.22 -2.57 0.24
C SER A 239 17.11 -2.89 -1.24
N TYR A 240 16.07 -2.36 -1.87
CA TYR A 240 15.73 -2.61 -3.26
C TYR A 240 15.46 -1.30 -4.00
N VAL A 241 15.77 -1.28 -5.30
CA VAL A 241 15.42 -0.21 -6.24
C VAL A 241 14.61 -0.83 -7.37
N ALA A 242 13.34 -0.41 -7.48
CA ALA A 242 12.50 -0.70 -8.62
C ALA A 242 12.63 0.43 -9.64
N SER A 243 12.83 0.12 -10.91
CA SER A 243 12.96 1.09 -11.99
C SER A 243 12.18 0.65 -13.20
N GLU A 244 11.52 1.59 -13.85
CA GLU A 244 10.84 1.30 -15.10
C GLU A 244 11.84 1.19 -16.26
N VAL A 245 11.60 0.27 -17.20
CA VAL A 245 12.41 0.15 -18.41
C VAL A 245 11.65 0.76 -19.58
N PHE A 246 12.25 1.74 -20.24
CA PHE A 246 11.65 2.39 -21.40
C PHE A 246 11.82 1.56 -22.68
N PRO A 247 10.76 1.45 -23.50
CA PRO A 247 10.85 0.89 -24.86
C PRO A 247 11.84 1.67 -25.73
N LEU A 248 12.64 0.97 -26.54
CA LEU A 248 13.65 1.59 -27.41
C LEU A 248 13.09 2.08 -28.75
N MET A 249 11.89 1.64 -29.11
CA MET A 249 11.24 1.97 -30.38
C MET A 249 10.08 2.96 -30.19
N PRO A 250 9.76 3.78 -31.22
CA PRO A 250 8.58 4.63 -31.21
C PRO A 250 7.29 3.84 -30.91
N PRO A 251 6.28 4.47 -30.29
CA PRO A 251 6.21 5.91 -29.99
C PRO A 251 7.04 6.33 -28.77
N THR A 252 7.29 7.63 -28.66
CA THR A 252 8.04 8.20 -27.53
C THR A 252 7.16 8.18 -26.29
N TRP A 253 7.57 7.40 -25.29
CA TRP A 253 6.99 7.43 -23.95
C TRP A 253 7.69 8.48 -23.10
N VAL A 254 6.91 9.20 -22.30
CA VAL A 254 7.38 10.26 -21.40
C VAL A 254 6.85 9.97 -20.00
N PRO A 255 7.71 9.92 -18.98
CA PRO A 255 7.27 9.76 -17.61
C PRO A 255 6.61 11.02 -17.07
N THR A 256 5.58 10.81 -16.25
CA THR A 256 4.91 11.86 -15.49
C THR A 256 5.16 11.72 -13.98
N THR A 257 5.66 10.56 -13.54
CA THR A 257 6.15 10.29 -12.17
C THR A 257 7.67 10.06 -12.15
N GLU A 258 8.20 9.72 -10.97
CA GLU A 258 9.57 9.22 -10.84
C GLU A 258 9.76 7.91 -11.64
N THR A 259 10.94 7.74 -12.24
CA THR A 259 11.27 6.55 -13.05
C THR A 259 11.89 5.43 -12.21
N SER A 260 12.13 5.67 -10.92
CA SER A 260 12.69 4.70 -9.98
C SER A 260 12.30 5.01 -8.54
N PHE A 261 11.98 3.95 -7.78
CA PHE A 261 11.68 4.04 -6.35
C PHE A 261 12.61 3.12 -5.56
N SER A 262 13.05 3.60 -4.39
CA SER A 262 13.88 2.83 -3.46
C SER A 262 13.06 2.45 -2.23
N THR A 263 13.20 1.21 -1.76
CA THR A 263 12.50 0.73 -0.57
C THR A 263 13.36 -0.22 0.26
N THR A 264 13.01 -0.36 1.53
CA THR A 264 13.57 -1.37 2.43
C THR A 264 12.48 -2.37 2.76
N VAL A 265 12.74 -3.63 2.44
CA VAL A 265 11.85 -4.76 2.69
C VAL A 265 12.31 -5.41 3.99
N ASP A 266 11.39 -5.60 4.92
CA ASP A 266 11.60 -6.39 6.12
C ASP A 266 10.80 -7.71 6.00
N ASP A 267 9.54 -7.74 6.44
CA ASP A 267 8.73 -8.96 6.52
C ASP A 267 7.29 -8.83 5.97
N CYS A 268 7.04 -7.85 5.10
CA CYS A 268 5.72 -7.62 4.50
C CYS A 268 5.78 -7.24 3.02
N GLU A 269 4.61 -7.26 2.37
CA GLU A 269 4.43 -6.65 1.07
C GLU A 269 4.64 -5.13 1.18
N ILE A 270 5.49 -4.62 0.30
CA ILE A 270 5.77 -3.20 0.16
C ILE A 270 5.24 -2.73 -1.19
N ASP A 271 4.29 -1.81 -1.14
CA ASP A 271 3.96 -0.97 -2.28
C ASP A 271 5.09 0.04 -2.48
N VAL A 272 5.80 -0.08 -3.60
CA VAL A 272 6.95 0.75 -3.95
C VAL A 272 6.53 2.10 -4.54
N GLY A 273 5.25 2.24 -4.89
CA GLY A 273 4.70 3.37 -5.61
C GLY A 273 4.46 3.08 -7.10
N ASP A 274 3.69 3.97 -7.71
CA ASP A 274 3.20 3.82 -9.06
C ASP A 274 4.00 4.63 -10.08
N PHE A 275 4.12 4.06 -11.27
CA PHE A 275 4.84 4.66 -12.40
C PHE A 275 3.85 5.17 -13.46
N GLY A 276 3.65 6.48 -13.56
CA GLY A 276 2.79 7.13 -14.57
C GLY A 276 3.55 7.53 -15.82
N ASN A 277 3.05 7.16 -17.01
CA ASN A 277 3.58 7.63 -18.30
C ASN A 277 2.47 8.02 -19.28
N VAL A 278 2.84 8.86 -20.24
CA VAL A 278 2.09 9.05 -21.50
C VAL A 278 2.93 8.69 -22.71
N CYS A 279 2.27 8.49 -23.85
CA CYS A 279 2.96 8.38 -25.12
C CYS A 279 2.57 9.53 -26.06
N LEU A 280 3.57 10.03 -26.78
CA LEU A 280 3.39 11.15 -27.70
C LEU A 280 2.95 10.68 -29.09
N GLY A 281 2.07 11.46 -29.69
CA GLY A 281 1.51 11.17 -31.00
C GLY A 281 0.89 12.39 -31.69
N ALA A 282 -0.06 12.07 -32.57
CA ALA A 282 -0.76 13.04 -33.40
C ALA A 282 -1.92 13.70 -32.64
N GLY A 283 -2.07 15.02 -32.80
CA GLY A 283 -3.21 15.81 -32.30
C GLY A 283 -3.89 16.66 -33.38
N GLY A 284 -3.57 16.45 -34.66
CA GLY A 284 -4.18 17.11 -35.82
C GLY A 284 -3.45 18.35 -36.34
N GLY A 285 -2.23 18.61 -35.87
CA GLY A 285 -1.47 19.79 -36.26
C GLY A 285 -1.12 19.84 -37.76
N HIS A 286 -1.20 21.04 -38.34
CA HIS A 286 -0.71 21.31 -39.70
C HIS A 286 0.38 22.38 -39.72
N THR A 287 1.37 22.14 -40.59
CA THR A 287 2.58 22.95 -40.71
C THR A 287 2.37 24.27 -41.47
N LEU A 288 3.37 25.14 -41.43
CA LEU A 288 3.45 26.36 -42.25
C LEU A 288 3.27 26.04 -43.76
N GLY A 289 3.73 24.87 -44.20
CA GLY A 289 3.59 24.41 -45.58
C GLY A 289 2.13 24.15 -45.98
N TYR A 290 1.29 23.71 -45.04
CA TYR A 290 -0.16 23.59 -45.25
C TYR A 290 -0.80 24.98 -45.36
N TRP A 291 -0.52 25.85 -44.39
CA TRP A 291 -1.13 27.17 -44.28
C TRP A 291 -0.69 28.17 -45.37
N SER A 292 0.40 27.90 -46.08
CA SER A 292 0.87 28.69 -47.23
C SER A 292 0.37 28.20 -48.59
N ASN A 293 -0.34 27.06 -48.66
CA ASN A 293 -0.77 26.45 -49.91
C ASN A 293 -2.29 26.55 -50.16
N LYS A 294 -2.76 26.01 -51.30
CA LYS A 294 -4.18 26.10 -51.70
C LYS A 294 -5.15 25.47 -50.71
N ASN A 295 -4.73 24.45 -49.96
CA ASN A 295 -5.54 23.75 -48.99
C ASN A 295 -5.69 24.60 -47.72
N GLY A 296 -4.59 25.15 -47.18
CA GLY A 296 -4.67 26.10 -46.07
C GLY A 296 -5.52 27.32 -46.39
N HIS A 297 -5.36 27.88 -47.60
CA HIS A 297 -6.23 28.97 -48.07
C HIS A 297 -7.71 28.57 -48.10
N ALA A 298 -8.02 27.37 -48.58
CA ALA A 298 -9.38 26.85 -48.62
C ALA A 298 -9.95 26.70 -47.21
N SER A 299 -9.21 26.14 -46.26
CA SER A 299 -9.63 25.99 -44.86
C SER A 299 -9.91 27.35 -44.19
N MET A 300 -9.02 28.34 -44.38
CA MET A 300 -9.27 29.71 -43.90
C MET A 300 -10.51 30.33 -44.55
N THR A 301 -10.74 30.07 -45.85
CA THR A 301 -11.91 30.58 -46.58
C THR A 301 -13.21 29.96 -46.08
N THR A 302 -13.21 28.65 -45.83
CA THR A 302 -14.35 27.92 -45.27
C THR A 302 -14.74 28.42 -43.88
N TYR A 303 -13.76 28.68 -43.02
CA TYR A 303 -14.00 29.32 -41.71
C TYR A 303 -14.49 30.77 -41.85
N GLY A 304 -14.02 31.47 -42.90
CA GLY A 304 -14.25 32.87 -43.15
C GLY A 304 -12.92 33.61 -43.17
N LEU A 305 -12.40 33.89 -44.37
CA LEU A 305 -11.03 34.39 -44.54
C LEU A 305 -10.75 35.66 -43.74
N SER A 306 -11.68 36.62 -43.74
CA SER A 306 -11.54 37.86 -42.95
C SER A 306 -11.50 37.58 -41.46
N SER A 307 -12.32 36.66 -40.95
CA SER A 307 -12.32 36.25 -39.54
C SER A 307 -11.03 35.54 -39.16
N ALA A 308 -10.52 34.66 -40.01
CA ALA A 308 -9.25 33.97 -39.80
C ALA A 308 -8.06 34.94 -39.74
N LEU A 309 -8.01 35.92 -40.66
CA LEU A 309 -6.96 36.95 -40.66
C LEU A 309 -7.10 37.93 -39.48
N SER A 310 -8.34 38.23 -39.07
CA SER A 310 -8.60 39.05 -37.87
C SER A 310 -8.08 38.37 -36.61
N ALA A 311 -8.33 37.07 -36.44
CA ALA A 311 -7.86 36.31 -35.29
C ALA A 311 -6.32 36.25 -35.17
N LEU A 312 -5.60 36.39 -36.29
CA LEU A 312 -4.14 36.55 -36.29
C LEU A 312 -3.69 37.98 -35.96
N THR A 313 -4.51 38.97 -36.26
CA THR A 313 -4.22 40.39 -35.97
C THR A 313 -4.32 40.69 -34.48
N ASP A 314 -5.08 39.88 -33.73
CA ASP A 314 -5.19 39.97 -32.26
C ASP A 314 -3.93 39.46 -31.53
N LEU A 315 -2.93 38.95 -32.26
CA LEU A 315 -1.67 38.44 -31.73
C LEU A 315 -0.52 39.44 -31.95
N ASN A 316 0.51 39.37 -31.11
CA ASN A 316 1.73 40.17 -31.19
C ASN A 316 2.70 39.67 -32.28
N LEU A 317 2.20 39.30 -33.46
CA LEU A 317 3.03 38.77 -34.54
C LEU A 317 4.00 39.84 -35.06
N VAL A 318 5.23 39.45 -35.35
CA VAL A 318 6.26 40.36 -35.88
C VAL A 318 6.84 39.87 -37.21
N ASN A 319 7.51 40.77 -37.91
CA ASN A 319 8.28 40.46 -39.12
C ASN A 319 9.79 40.32 -38.81
N GLY A 320 10.62 40.17 -39.84
CA GLY A 320 12.07 39.99 -39.70
C GLY A 320 12.82 41.13 -39.00
N SER A 321 12.30 42.36 -39.03
CA SER A 321 12.88 43.49 -38.30
C SER A 321 12.30 43.67 -36.89
N GLY A 322 11.41 42.77 -36.46
CA GLY A 322 10.70 42.85 -35.19
C GLY A 322 9.55 43.86 -35.16
N ALA A 323 9.18 44.42 -36.32
CA ALA A 323 8.02 45.31 -36.38
C ALA A 323 6.72 44.48 -36.41
N PRO A 324 5.61 45.00 -35.83
CA PRO A 324 4.32 44.32 -35.86
C PRO A 324 3.87 43.94 -37.27
N PHE A 325 3.30 42.76 -37.42
CA PHE A 325 2.77 42.25 -38.67
C PHE A 325 1.24 42.19 -38.64
N VAL A 326 0.60 42.69 -39.70
CA VAL A 326 -0.84 42.60 -39.91
C VAL A 326 -1.10 42.02 -41.30
N ALA A 327 -1.88 40.93 -41.35
CA ALA A 327 -2.17 40.24 -42.59
C ALA A 327 -3.37 40.87 -43.33
N ALA A 328 -3.11 41.82 -44.23
CA ALA A 328 -4.18 42.51 -44.98
C ALA A 328 -4.99 41.58 -45.90
N ASN A 329 -4.39 40.48 -46.38
CA ASN A 329 -5.03 39.46 -47.20
C ASN A 329 -4.18 38.17 -47.17
N TYR A 330 -4.71 37.09 -47.75
CA TYR A 330 -4.01 35.80 -47.80
C TYR A 330 -2.65 35.87 -48.52
N ALA A 331 -2.50 36.67 -49.58
CA ALA A 331 -1.23 36.77 -50.29
C ALA A 331 -0.13 37.44 -49.43
N ALA A 332 -0.49 38.46 -48.65
CA ALA A 332 0.40 39.09 -47.68
C ALA A 332 0.76 38.12 -46.56
N PHE A 333 -0.22 37.41 -45.98
CA PHE A 333 -0.01 36.36 -44.98
C PHE A 333 0.96 35.30 -45.48
N ARG A 334 0.70 34.72 -46.66
CA ARG A 334 1.54 33.67 -47.26
C ARG A 334 2.98 34.13 -47.47
N THR A 335 3.16 35.36 -47.96
CA THR A 335 4.50 35.89 -48.24
C THR A 335 5.28 36.07 -46.95
N TRP A 336 4.65 36.61 -45.91
CA TRP A 336 5.22 36.73 -44.57
C TRP A 336 5.56 35.34 -44.00
N LEU A 337 4.61 34.40 -44.02
CA LEU A 337 4.80 33.06 -43.46
C LEU A 337 6.02 32.32 -44.08
N LEU A 338 6.21 32.45 -45.39
CA LEU A 338 7.31 31.81 -46.13
C LEU A 338 8.65 32.55 -46.06
N SER A 339 8.68 33.78 -45.54
CA SER A 339 9.89 34.59 -45.44
C SER A 339 10.55 34.51 -44.05
N ALA A 340 10.01 33.71 -43.14
CA ALA A 340 10.54 33.58 -41.79
C ALA A 340 11.92 32.93 -41.76
N THR A 341 12.82 33.52 -40.98
CA THR A 341 14.14 32.99 -40.69
C THR A 341 14.38 33.04 -39.18
N ALA A 342 15.26 32.18 -38.68
CA ALA A 342 15.64 32.17 -37.27
C ALA A 342 16.66 33.27 -36.90
N THR A 343 16.93 34.23 -37.79
CA THR A 343 17.79 35.38 -37.48
C THR A 343 17.18 36.21 -36.36
N ASN A 344 15.89 36.53 -36.46
CA ASN A 344 15.07 37.02 -35.36
C ASN A 344 14.18 35.86 -34.89
N MET A 345 14.43 35.32 -33.69
CA MET A 345 13.65 34.17 -33.21
C MET A 345 12.18 34.53 -33.02
N ALA A 346 11.86 35.78 -32.67
CA ALA A 346 10.50 36.28 -32.56
C ALA A 346 9.72 36.16 -33.87
N TYR A 347 10.38 36.33 -35.02
CA TYR A 347 9.72 36.14 -36.32
C TYR A 347 9.43 34.65 -36.59
N MET A 348 10.39 33.76 -36.32
CA MET A 348 10.17 32.32 -36.46
C MET A 348 9.06 31.83 -35.52
N LEU A 349 9.08 32.25 -34.25
CA LEU A 349 8.03 31.99 -33.28
C LEU A 349 6.68 32.52 -33.76
N SER A 350 6.62 33.75 -34.31
CA SER A 350 5.38 34.32 -34.85
C SER A 350 4.75 33.43 -35.92
N THR A 351 5.55 32.88 -36.84
CA THR A 351 5.01 32.00 -37.88
C THR A 351 4.51 30.65 -37.37
N GLN A 352 5.16 30.08 -36.36
CA GLN A 352 4.70 28.85 -35.71
C GLN A 352 3.43 29.08 -34.89
N LEU A 353 3.37 30.21 -34.17
CA LEU A 353 2.18 30.64 -33.44
C LEU A 353 0.99 30.85 -34.39
N ALA A 354 1.20 31.53 -35.52
CA ALA A 354 0.16 31.75 -36.50
C ALA A 354 -0.39 30.43 -37.07
N ALA A 355 0.49 29.47 -37.38
CA ALA A 355 0.06 28.14 -37.83
C ALA A 355 -0.77 27.39 -36.78
N MET A 356 -0.32 27.37 -35.52
CA MET A 356 -1.06 26.70 -34.45
C MET A 356 -2.38 27.39 -34.14
N LYS A 357 -2.40 28.73 -34.13
CA LYS A 357 -3.63 29.49 -33.94
C LYS A 357 -4.66 29.13 -34.99
N LEU A 358 -4.24 28.98 -36.25
CA LEU A 358 -5.14 28.55 -37.33
C LEU A 358 -5.57 27.08 -37.17
N ASN A 359 -4.68 26.17 -36.74
CA ASN A 359 -5.04 24.77 -36.44
C ASN A 359 -6.17 24.70 -35.42
N VAL A 360 -6.08 25.45 -34.33
CA VAL A 360 -7.15 25.52 -33.31
C VAL A 360 -8.40 26.22 -33.85
N LEU A 361 -8.23 27.34 -34.57
CA LEU A 361 -9.35 28.15 -35.05
C LEU A 361 -10.26 27.39 -36.02
N VAL A 362 -9.69 26.51 -36.85
CA VAL A 362 -10.46 25.68 -37.78
C VAL A 362 -10.73 24.27 -37.25
N GLU A 363 -10.52 24.05 -35.95
CA GLU A 363 -10.84 22.80 -35.23
C GLU A 363 -10.04 21.57 -35.71
N PHE A 364 -8.86 21.76 -36.30
CA PHE A 364 -7.94 20.65 -36.56
C PHE A 364 -7.23 20.18 -35.29
N VAL A 365 -6.98 21.09 -34.36
CA VAL A 365 -6.36 20.81 -33.06
C VAL A 365 -7.31 21.29 -31.98
N ASP A 366 -7.57 20.44 -30.98
CA ASP A 366 -8.24 20.87 -29.76
C ASP A 366 -7.31 21.78 -28.95
N GLY A 367 -7.81 22.96 -28.58
CA GLY A 367 -7.03 23.93 -27.80
C GLY A 367 -6.71 23.45 -26.39
N ASP A 368 -7.48 22.51 -25.85
CA ASP A 368 -7.26 21.93 -24.52
C ASP A 368 -6.38 20.68 -24.56
N ALA A 369 -6.03 20.18 -25.75
CA ALA A 369 -5.08 19.08 -25.89
C ALA A 369 -3.73 19.43 -25.26
N LEU A 370 -3.13 18.44 -24.58
CA LEU A 370 -1.82 18.56 -23.96
C LEU A 370 -0.71 18.24 -24.97
N VAL A 371 0.37 19.03 -24.92
CA VAL A 371 1.60 18.79 -25.67
C VAL A 371 2.80 18.76 -24.74
N TYR A 372 3.77 17.90 -25.06
CA TYR A 372 5.06 17.87 -24.38
C TYR A 372 5.93 19.04 -24.86
N ALA A 373 6.32 19.91 -23.93
CA ALA A 373 7.00 21.17 -24.22
C ALA A 373 8.01 21.57 -23.11
N PRO A 374 8.94 20.68 -22.70
CA PRO A 374 9.83 20.92 -21.58
C PRO A 374 10.63 22.21 -21.75
N GLY A 375 10.71 23.02 -20.69
CA GLY A 375 11.40 24.31 -20.70
C GLY A 375 10.59 25.48 -21.30
N VAL A 376 9.32 25.27 -21.67
CA VAL A 376 8.38 26.36 -21.95
C VAL A 376 7.82 26.92 -20.63
N PRO A 377 7.80 28.25 -20.43
CA PRO A 377 7.14 28.83 -19.27
C PRO A 377 5.66 28.47 -19.21
N GLY A 378 5.21 27.93 -18.07
CA GLY A 378 3.83 27.52 -17.83
C GLY A 378 3.54 26.04 -17.98
N THR A 379 4.55 25.19 -18.24
CA THR A 379 4.39 23.74 -18.17
C THR A 379 4.20 23.25 -16.74
N ASN A 380 3.53 22.11 -16.58
CA ASN A 380 3.54 21.34 -15.33
C ASN A 380 4.95 20.74 -15.05
N PRO A 381 5.18 20.13 -13.87
CA PRO A 381 6.46 19.53 -13.52
C PRO A 381 6.95 18.46 -14.52
N ALA A 382 6.02 17.71 -15.12
CA ALA A 382 6.32 16.72 -16.15
C ALA A 382 6.63 17.33 -17.54
N GLY A 383 6.51 18.65 -17.71
CA GLY A 383 6.86 19.35 -18.94
C GLY A 383 5.72 19.48 -19.96
N PHE A 384 4.47 19.26 -19.56
CA PHE A 384 3.29 19.37 -20.41
C PHE A 384 2.57 20.71 -20.24
N ILE A 385 1.91 21.15 -21.31
CA ILE A 385 1.12 22.39 -21.37
C ILE A 385 -0.03 22.20 -22.37
N SER A 386 -1.19 22.84 -22.14
CA SER A 386 -2.25 22.84 -23.15
C SER A 386 -1.88 23.70 -24.35
N VAL A 387 -2.43 23.38 -25.53
CA VAL A 387 -2.20 24.16 -26.75
C VAL A 387 -2.62 25.63 -26.57
N ASN A 388 -3.75 25.90 -25.91
CA ASN A 388 -4.22 27.25 -25.60
C ASN A 388 -3.23 28.02 -24.70
N ALA A 389 -2.67 27.36 -23.68
CA ALA A 389 -1.66 27.96 -22.82
C ALA A 389 -0.33 28.18 -23.57
N LEU A 390 0.07 27.27 -24.46
CA LEU A 390 1.25 27.43 -25.31
C LEU A 390 1.11 28.60 -26.30
N ILE A 391 -0.06 28.75 -26.93
CA ILE A 391 -0.42 29.92 -27.76
C ILE A 391 -0.30 31.21 -26.94
N THR A 392 -0.78 31.20 -25.70
CA THR A 392 -0.74 32.34 -24.78
C THR A 392 0.70 32.69 -24.40
N ALA A 393 1.53 31.68 -24.07
CA ALA A 393 2.95 31.86 -23.74
C ALA A 393 3.72 32.47 -24.92
N ALA A 394 3.49 31.96 -26.13
CA ALA A 394 4.07 32.51 -27.36
C ALA A 394 3.66 33.97 -27.58
N ASN A 395 2.36 34.26 -27.51
CA ASN A 395 1.84 35.61 -27.75
C ASN A 395 2.35 36.62 -26.72
N THR A 396 2.47 36.20 -25.47
CA THR A 396 3.02 37.02 -24.37
C THR A 396 4.51 37.29 -24.60
N SER A 397 5.28 36.26 -24.94
CA SER A 397 6.71 36.40 -25.22
C SER A 397 7.00 37.33 -26.39
N LEU A 398 6.20 37.25 -27.47
CA LEU A 398 6.32 38.15 -28.61
C LEU A 398 5.95 39.61 -28.29
N GLY A 399 4.95 39.81 -27.43
CA GLY A 399 4.56 41.15 -26.97
C GLY A 399 5.61 41.80 -26.06
N ALA A 400 6.35 40.98 -25.31
CA ALA A 400 7.45 41.43 -24.47
C ALA A 400 8.71 41.76 -25.30
N ASP A 401 9.01 40.95 -26.32
CA ASP A 401 10.19 41.13 -27.16
C ASP A 401 9.98 40.67 -28.61
N GLY A 402 9.88 41.64 -29.52
CA GLY A 402 9.68 41.41 -30.95
C GLY A 402 10.98 41.20 -31.74
N TYR A 403 12.16 41.37 -31.16
CA TYR A 403 13.42 41.28 -31.89
C TYR A 403 14.52 40.58 -31.09
N THR A 404 14.61 39.27 -31.27
CA THR A 404 15.49 38.37 -30.51
C THR A 404 16.59 37.74 -31.40
N PRO A 405 17.64 38.49 -31.77
CA PRO A 405 18.82 37.97 -32.46
C PRO A 405 19.65 37.04 -31.56
N ALA A 406 20.73 36.45 -32.10
CA ALA A 406 21.52 35.40 -31.43
C ALA A 406 21.98 35.73 -29.99
N ASP A 407 22.36 36.98 -29.73
CA ASP A 407 22.90 37.41 -28.43
C ASP A 407 21.82 37.93 -27.46
N ASP A 408 20.54 37.84 -27.84
CA ASP A 408 19.45 38.34 -27.02
C ASP A 408 19.12 37.38 -25.85
N PRO A 409 18.99 37.89 -24.61
CA PRO A 409 18.73 37.05 -23.44
C PRO A 409 17.38 36.31 -23.48
N ASN A 410 16.39 36.81 -24.23
CA ASN A 410 15.06 36.20 -24.35
C ASN A 410 14.99 35.16 -25.47
N ARG A 411 16.03 35.04 -26.31
CA ARG A 411 16.05 34.13 -27.46
C ARG A 411 15.81 32.69 -27.07
N SER A 412 16.44 32.21 -25.99
CA SER A 412 16.35 30.81 -25.56
C SER A 412 14.92 30.42 -25.16
N VAL A 413 14.20 31.32 -24.49
CA VAL A 413 12.79 31.13 -24.13
C VAL A 413 11.91 31.11 -25.37
N GLN A 414 12.11 32.03 -26.31
CA GLN A 414 11.35 32.02 -27.57
C GLN A 414 11.65 30.78 -28.42
N GLU A 415 12.89 30.27 -28.37
CA GLU A 415 13.29 29.05 -29.05
C GLU A 415 12.62 27.80 -28.46
N SER A 416 12.49 27.70 -27.12
CA SER A 416 11.77 26.58 -26.50
C SER A 416 10.30 26.56 -26.91
N ILE A 417 9.62 27.71 -26.86
CA ILE A 417 8.22 27.86 -27.29
C ILE A 417 8.07 27.56 -28.79
N LYS A 418 8.98 28.10 -29.61
CA LYS A 418 8.99 27.87 -31.06
C LYS A 418 9.13 26.38 -31.36
N ASN A 419 9.99 25.66 -30.64
CA ASN A 419 10.23 24.24 -30.88
C ASN A 419 9.03 23.38 -30.47
N ALA A 420 8.37 23.69 -29.36
CA ALA A 420 7.13 23.04 -28.95
C ALA A 420 6.01 23.24 -29.98
N LEU A 421 5.81 24.47 -30.46
CA LEU A 421 4.82 24.77 -31.51
C LEU A 421 5.16 24.11 -32.84
N ASP A 422 6.45 24.07 -33.21
CA ASP A 422 6.90 23.42 -34.44
C ASP A 422 6.62 21.91 -34.39
N GLN A 423 6.92 21.22 -33.28
CA GLN A 423 6.58 19.81 -33.11
C GLN A 423 5.07 19.57 -33.16
N ALA A 424 4.28 20.43 -32.51
CA ALA A 424 2.83 20.32 -32.51
C ALA A 424 2.24 20.58 -33.91
N ASN A 425 2.73 21.60 -34.63
CA ASN A 425 2.35 21.84 -36.03
C ASN A 425 2.80 20.73 -36.98
N ASN A 426 3.87 19.99 -36.64
CA ASN A 426 4.29 18.78 -37.34
C ASN A 426 3.57 17.51 -36.86
N ASN A 427 2.62 17.64 -35.93
CA ASN A 427 1.75 16.58 -35.45
C ASN A 427 2.45 15.47 -34.65
N GLN A 428 3.38 15.84 -33.75
CA GLN A 428 4.31 14.88 -33.14
C GLN A 428 4.31 14.79 -31.60
N ASN A 429 3.99 15.86 -30.88
CA ASN A 429 4.24 15.95 -29.43
C ASN A 429 2.96 16.02 -28.59
N PHE A 430 1.81 15.59 -29.12
CA PHE A 430 0.56 15.56 -28.37
C PHE A 430 0.48 14.34 -27.47
N VAL A 431 -0.13 14.48 -26.30
CA VAL A 431 -0.51 13.33 -25.48
C VAL A 431 -1.53 12.49 -26.26
N SER A 432 -1.25 11.19 -26.42
CA SER A 432 -2.20 10.28 -27.06
C SER A 432 -3.39 10.03 -26.11
N PRO A 433 -4.61 9.83 -26.62
CA PRO A 433 -5.80 9.62 -25.77
C PRO A 433 -5.85 8.24 -25.09
N ALA A 434 -4.90 7.34 -25.39
CA ALA A 434 -4.84 6.00 -24.85
C ALA A 434 -3.39 5.46 -24.91
N PRO A 435 -3.06 4.40 -24.14
CA PRO A 435 -1.77 3.74 -24.19
C PRO A 435 -1.36 3.31 -25.60
N CYS A 436 -0.11 3.59 -25.95
CA CYS A 436 0.43 3.21 -27.25
C CYS A 436 0.87 1.74 -27.28
N LEU A 437 -0.04 0.86 -27.68
CA LEU A 437 0.18 -0.58 -27.73
C LEU A 437 0.42 -1.10 -29.17
N PRO A 438 1.14 -2.24 -29.34
CA PRO A 438 1.84 -3.00 -28.31
C PRO A 438 3.18 -2.37 -27.91
N ILE A 439 3.64 -2.65 -26.69
CA ILE A 439 4.96 -2.22 -26.20
C ILE A 439 6.05 -3.17 -26.75
N VAL A 440 7.14 -2.61 -27.27
CA VAL A 440 8.25 -3.37 -27.89
C VAL A 440 9.60 -2.94 -27.28
N TYR A 441 10.33 -3.91 -26.72
CA TYR A 441 11.60 -3.71 -26.01
C TYR A 441 12.84 -4.05 -26.83
#